data_AF-A0A836CJM3-F1
#
_entry.id   AF-A0A836CJM3-F1
#
_cell.length_a   1.000
_cell.length_b   1.000
_cell.length_c   1.000
_cell.angle_alpha   90.00
_cell.angle_beta   90.00
_cell.angle_gamma   90.00
#
_symmetry.space_group_name_H-M   'P 1'
#
loop_
_entity.id
_entity.type
_entity.pdbx_description
1 polymer ?
#
loop_
_entity_poly.entity_id
_entity_poly.type
_entity_poly.pdbx_seq_one_letter_code
_entity_poly.pdbx_strand_id
1 'polypeptide(L)'
;MLLARRSIAVQRPIEYAPIRRLNRTLVSFAEDACWMQFRFRKEHIQRLRRALGVPDVVVLPNRSKDDGDEALLIFLHRLSRPSRLTDVKETFGREETQLSRIFL
;
A
#
# COMPACT_ATOMS: atom_id res chain seq x y z
N MET A 1 -44.90 -20.77 -31.07
CA MET A 1 -43.55 -20.17 -31.08
C MET A 1 -43.18 -19.84 -29.64
N LEU A 2 -42.45 -20.73 -28.95
CA LEU A 2 -42.12 -20.59 -27.51
C LEU A 2 -40.83 -19.77 -27.34
N LEU A 3 -40.93 -18.57 -26.75
CA LEU A 3 -39.78 -17.75 -26.36
C LEU A 3 -39.22 -18.27 -25.03
N ALA A 4 -38.11 -19.00 -25.08
CA ALA A 4 -37.38 -19.44 -23.90
C ALA A 4 -36.72 -18.22 -23.20
N ARG A 5 -37.17 -17.90 -21.99
CA ARG A 5 -36.51 -16.92 -21.11
C ARG A 5 -35.12 -17.45 -20.73
N ARG A 6 -34.07 -16.85 -21.28
CA ARG A 6 -32.70 -17.02 -20.79
C ARG A 6 -32.54 -16.21 -19.50
N SER A 7 -32.51 -16.89 -18.36
CA SER A 7 -32.11 -16.31 -17.09
C SER A 7 -30.61 -16.02 -17.12
N ILE A 8 -30.24 -14.75 -17.02
CA ILE A 8 -28.84 -14.36 -16.79
C ILE A 8 -28.57 -14.59 -15.30
N ALA A 9 -27.66 -15.50 -14.98
CA ALA A 9 -27.17 -15.66 -13.62
C ALA A 9 -26.35 -14.41 -13.24
N VAL A 10 -26.93 -13.53 -12.43
CA VAL A 10 -26.21 -12.42 -11.81
C VAL A 10 -25.23 -13.03 -10.81
N GLN A 11 -23.93 -12.96 -11.11
CA GLN A 11 -22.91 -13.33 -10.13
C GLN A 11 -23.12 -12.48 -8.88
N ARG A 12 -23.17 -13.12 -7.70
CA ARG A 12 -23.22 -12.40 -6.43
C ARG A 12 -21.99 -11.49 -6.35
N PRO A 13 -22.12 -10.24 -5.88
CA PRO A 13 -20.96 -9.39 -5.65
C PRO A 13 -19.97 -10.14 -4.77
N ILE A 14 -18.69 -10.13 -5.15
CA ILE A 14 -17.62 -10.66 -4.29
C ILE A 14 -17.65 -9.81 -3.02
N GLU A 15 -17.92 -10.43 -1.87
CA GLU A 15 -17.93 -9.75 -0.59
C GLU A 15 -16.48 -9.60 -0.13
N TYR A 16 -15.92 -8.40 -0.30
CA TYR A 16 -14.56 -8.11 0.13
C TYR A 16 -14.54 -7.94 1.65
N ALA A 17 -13.67 -8.70 2.33
CA ALA A 17 -13.41 -8.46 3.75
C ALA A 17 -13.04 -6.98 3.99
N PRO A 18 -13.48 -6.38 5.11
CA PRO A 18 -13.23 -4.98 5.38
C PRO A 18 -11.73 -4.70 5.43
N ILE A 19 -11.32 -3.61 4.79
CA ILE A 19 -9.90 -3.28 4.65
C ILE A 19 -9.38 -2.73 5.99
N ARG A 20 -8.56 -3.55 6.66
CA ARG A 20 -7.97 -3.23 7.94
C ARG A 20 -6.67 -2.45 7.73
N ARG A 21 -6.70 -1.15 8.03
CA ARG A 21 -5.50 -0.32 8.06
C ARG A 21 -4.54 -0.84 9.13
N LEU A 22 -3.30 -1.14 8.74
CA LEU A 22 -2.28 -1.66 9.64
C LEU A 22 -1.35 -0.58 10.20
N ASN A 23 -1.39 0.65 9.67
CA ASN A 23 -0.56 1.81 10.06
C ASN A 23 0.89 1.39 10.37
N ARG A 24 1.59 0.90 9.34
CA ARG A 24 2.94 0.34 9.47
C ARG A 24 3.97 1.46 9.46
N THR A 25 4.62 1.66 10.60
CA THR A 25 5.79 2.56 10.71
C THR A 25 7.08 1.75 10.65
N LEU A 26 8.23 2.44 10.67
CA LEU A 26 9.53 1.76 10.69
C LEU A 26 9.69 0.82 11.90
N VAL A 27 9.03 1.13 13.02
CA VAL A 27 9.04 0.28 14.23
C VAL A 27 8.33 -1.05 13.98
N SER A 28 7.36 -1.10 13.06
CA SER A 28 6.60 -2.30 12.73
C SER A 28 7.41 -3.39 12.01
N PHE A 29 8.63 -3.07 11.56
CA PHE A 29 9.50 -4.00 10.85
C PHE A 29 10.75 -4.36 11.69
N ALA A 30 11.07 -5.65 11.70
CA ALA A 30 12.32 -6.15 12.26
C ALA A 30 13.53 -5.68 11.42
N GLU A 31 14.71 -5.58 12.03
CA GLU A 31 15.90 -5.02 11.37
C GLU A 31 16.36 -5.83 10.15
N ASP A 32 16.32 -7.15 10.26
CA ASP A 32 16.64 -8.11 9.21
C ASP A 32 15.61 -8.06 8.06
N ALA A 33 14.33 -7.90 8.39
CA ALA A 33 13.26 -7.77 7.42
C ALA A 33 13.38 -6.48 6.59
N CYS A 34 13.94 -5.38 7.15
CA CYS A 34 14.08 -4.11 6.44
C CYS A 34 14.89 -4.24 5.14
N TRP A 35 15.99 -5.01 5.15
CA TRP A 35 16.81 -5.20 3.95
C TRP A 35 16.05 -5.94 2.85
N MET A 36 15.25 -6.95 3.24
CA MET A 36 14.47 -7.75 2.30
C MET A 36 13.30 -6.96 1.70
N GLN A 37 12.62 -6.15 2.53
CA GLN A 37 11.44 -5.38 2.11
C GLN A 37 11.81 -4.10 1.37
N PHE A 38 12.87 -3.40 1.79
CA PHE A 38 13.14 -2.02 1.35
C PHE A 38 14.51 -1.84 0.68
N ARG A 39 15.40 -2.84 0.72
CA ARG A 39 16.82 -2.73 0.31
C ARG A 39 17.61 -1.68 1.10
N PHE A 40 17.11 -1.31 2.27
CA PHE A 40 17.77 -0.42 3.21
C PHE A 40 17.72 -1.00 4.62
N ARG A 41 18.78 -0.77 5.40
CA ARG A 41 18.77 -1.03 6.84
C ARG A 41 17.92 0.03 7.55
N LYS A 42 17.42 -0.30 8.73
CA LYS A 42 16.54 0.57 9.53
C LYS A 42 17.16 1.96 9.77
N GLU A 43 18.44 2.00 10.11
CA GLU A 43 19.23 3.23 10.30
C GLU A 43 19.32 4.10 9.03
N HIS A 44 19.39 3.46 7.85
CA HIS A 44 19.47 4.16 6.57
C HIS A 44 18.13 4.81 6.19
N ILE A 45 17.01 4.20 6.55
CA ILE A 45 15.67 4.70 6.20
C ILE A 45 15.41 6.06 6.86
N GLN A 46 15.77 6.22 8.13
CA GLN A 46 15.62 7.50 8.84
C GLN A 46 16.55 8.59 8.29
N ARG A 47 17.75 8.22 7.84
CA ARG A 47 18.65 9.15 7.14
C ARG A 47 18.09 9.54 5.78
N LEU A 48 17.52 8.59 5.04
CA LEU A 48 16.93 8.80 3.72
C LEU A 48 15.70 9.71 3.81
N ARG A 49 14.83 9.50 4.80
CA ARG A 49 13.67 10.35 5.06
C ARG A 49 14.05 11.82 5.16
N ARG A 50 15.08 12.12 5.96
CA ARG A 50 15.62 13.47 6.14
C ARG A 50 16.24 14.02 4.86
N ALA A 51 17.01 13.20 4.15
CA ALA A 51 17.66 13.62 2.91
C ALA A 51 16.67 13.93 1.77
N LEU A 52 15.57 13.19 1.70
CA LEU A 52 14.48 13.41 0.75
C LEU A 52 13.48 14.50 1.18
N GLY A 53 13.60 15.01 2.41
CA GLY A 53 12.67 16.00 2.95
C GLY A 53 11.24 15.48 3.06
N VAL A 54 11.04 14.19 3.34
CA VAL A 54 9.69 13.61 3.46
C VAL A 54 8.98 14.22 4.66
N PRO A 55 7.83 14.89 4.47
CA PRO A 55 7.10 15.54 5.56
C PRO A 55 6.52 14.49 6.53
N ASP A 56 6.14 14.91 7.74
CA ASP A 56 5.43 14.04 8.69
C ASP A 56 4.08 13.56 8.14
N VAL A 57 3.44 14.37 7.30
CA VAL A 57 2.17 14.04 6.66
C VAL A 57 2.29 14.28 5.17
N VAL A 58 2.05 13.23 4.38
CA VAL A 58 1.93 13.29 2.93
C VAL A 58 0.49 13.53 2.56
N VAL A 59 0.22 14.61 1.81
CA VAL A 59 -1.11 14.94 1.31
C VAL A 59 -1.21 14.50 -0.15
N LEU A 60 -2.14 13.57 -0.42
CA LEU A 60 -2.37 13.03 -1.76
C LEU A 60 -3.29 13.94 -2.59
N PRO A 61 -3.38 13.76 -3.94
CA PRO A 61 -4.19 14.63 -4.81
C PRO A 61 -5.68 14.71 -4.45
N ASN A 62 -6.24 13.64 -3.89
CA ASN A 62 -7.61 13.59 -3.37
C ASN A 62 -7.76 14.20 -1.96
N ARG A 63 -6.72 14.89 -1.46
CA ARG A 63 -6.60 15.48 -0.11
C ARG A 63 -6.60 14.46 1.03
N SER A 64 -6.53 13.16 0.75
CA SER A 64 -6.30 12.20 1.82
C SER A 64 -4.89 12.35 2.37
N LYS A 65 -4.75 12.10 3.66
CA LYS A 65 -3.50 12.25 4.39
C LYS A 65 -2.94 10.87 4.74
N ASP A 66 -1.64 10.73 4.59
CA ASP A 66 -0.88 9.55 4.99
C ASP A 66 0.30 9.96 5.86
N ASP A 67 0.69 9.05 6.76
CA ASP A 67 1.88 9.20 7.58
C ASP A 67 3.13 9.17 6.68
N GLY A 68 4.06 10.09 6.91
CA GLY A 68 5.26 10.25 6.10
C GLY A 68 6.20 9.05 6.13
N ASP A 69 6.35 8.41 7.28
CA ASP A 69 7.16 7.20 7.40
C ASP A 69 6.52 6.06 6.61
N GLU A 70 5.22 5.83 6.79
CA GLU A 70 4.52 4.77 6.08
C GLU A 70 4.55 4.99 4.56
N ALA A 71 4.33 6.23 4.10
CA ALA A 71 4.37 6.57 2.67
C ALA A 71 5.77 6.32 2.08
N LEU A 72 6.84 6.65 2.81
CA LEU A 72 8.21 6.34 2.41
C LEU A 72 8.45 4.82 2.34
N LEU A 73 7.98 4.05 3.32
CA LEU A 73 8.14 2.60 3.34
C LEU A 73 7.40 1.92 2.18
N ILE A 74 6.19 2.39 1.86
CA ILE A 74 5.42 1.92 0.69
C ILE A 74 6.22 2.18 -0.59
N PHE A 75 6.77 3.38 -0.73
CA PHE A 75 7.59 3.76 -1.88
C PHE A 75 8.83 2.86 -2.02
N LEU A 76 9.60 2.68 -0.94
CA LEU A 76 10.78 1.83 -0.93
C LEU A 76 10.46 0.37 -1.22
N HIS A 77 9.33 -0.15 -0.71
CA HIS A 77 8.88 -1.51 -1.01
C HIS A 77 8.57 -1.69 -2.51
N ARG A 78 8.01 -0.67 -3.17
CA ARG A 78 7.74 -0.70 -4.61
C ARG A 78 9.01 -0.57 -5.45
N LEU A 79 10.03 0.12 -4.95
CA LEU A 79 11.33 0.24 -5.61
C LEU A 79 12.23 -0.99 -5.42
N SER A 80 12.10 -1.70 -4.29
CA SER A 80 12.95 -2.85 -3.97
C SER A 80 12.72 -4.04 -4.89
N ARG A 81 11.48 -4.18 -5.40
CA ARG A 81 11.05 -5.25 -6.30
C ARG A 81 9.76 -4.87 -7.05
N PRO A 82 9.56 -5.38 -8.27
CA PRO A 82 8.24 -5.40 -8.90
C PRO A 82 7.26 -6.12 -7.98
N SER A 83 6.18 -5.45 -7.59
CA SER A 83 5.14 -5.99 -6.70
C SER A 83 3.76 -5.55 -7.17
N ARG A 84 2.75 -6.41 -6.97
CA ARG A 84 1.35 -6.06 -7.27
C ARG A 84 0.81 -5.19 -6.13
N LEU A 85 -0.19 -4.34 -6.42
CA LEU A 85 -0.85 -3.54 -5.39
C LEU A 85 -1.51 -4.42 -4.31
N THR A 86 -1.95 -5.63 -4.67
CA THR A 86 -2.44 -6.65 -3.73
C THR A 86 -1.38 -7.04 -2.70
N ASP A 87 -0.13 -7.26 -3.12
CA ASP A 87 0.97 -7.68 -2.23
C ASP A 87 1.35 -6.53 -1.28
N VAL A 88 1.31 -5.30 -1.80
CA VAL A 88 1.54 -4.09 -0.99
C VAL A 88 0.39 -3.89 -0.01
N LYS A 89 -0.87 -4.14 -0.42
CA LYS A 89 -2.04 -4.11 0.45
C LYS A 89 -1.94 -5.13 1.58
N GLU A 90 -1.45 -6.34 1.33
CA GLU A 90 -1.24 -7.32 2.40
C GLU A 90 -0.22 -6.85 3.44
N THR A 91 0.82 -6.13 2.99
CA THR A 91 1.88 -5.63 3.87
C THR A 91 1.42 -4.43 4.71
N PHE A 92 0.75 -3.46 4.07
CA PHE A 92 0.42 -2.15 4.67
C PHE A 92 -1.06 -1.99 5.08
N GLY A 93 -1.95 -2.88 4.62
CA GLY A 93 -3.38 -2.80 4.91
C GLY A 93 -4.09 -1.59 4.27
N ARG A 94 -3.52 -1.06 3.18
CA ARG A 94 -4.05 0.13 2.47
C ARG A 94 -4.85 -0.28 1.23
N GLU A 95 -5.86 0.52 0.92
CA GLU A 95 -6.63 0.40 -0.33
C GLU A 95 -5.70 0.48 -1.54
N GLU A 96 -5.92 -0.36 -2.55
CA GLU A 96 -5.08 -0.37 -3.76
C GLU A 96 -5.11 0.97 -4.49
N THR A 97 -6.28 1.63 -4.55
CA THR A 97 -6.38 2.97 -5.13
C THR A 97 -5.60 4.02 -4.35
N GLN A 98 -5.47 3.86 -3.03
CA GLN A 98 -4.66 4.74 -2.21
C GLN A 98 -3.17 4.48 -2.44
N LEU A 99 -2.77 3.21 -2.49
CA LEU A 99 -1.41 2.80 -2.82
C LEU A 99 -0.95 3.30 -4.20
N SER A 100 -1.86 3.34 -5.18
CA SER A 100 -1.58 3.89 -6.51
C SER A 100 -1.32 5.41 -6.51
N ARG A 101 -1.83 6.15 -5.51
CA ARG A 101 -1.65 7.61 -5.39
C ARG A 101 -0.40 7.98 -4.59
N ILE A 102 0.14 7.05 -3.81
CA ILE A 102 1.38 7.26 -3.07
C ILE A 102 2.55 7.25 -4.07
N PHE A 103 3.00 8.46 -4.39
CA PHE A 103 4.12 8.81 -5.28
C PHE A 103 3.97 8.34 -6.75
N LEU A 104 2.84 8.73 -7.36
CA LEU A 104 2.67 9.07 -8.78
C LEU A 104 2.02 10.46 -8.87
#